data_AF-A0A371NZ25-F1
#
_entry.id   AF-A0A371NZ25-F1
#
_cell.length_a   1.000
_cell.length_b   1.000
_cell.length_c   1.000
_cell.angle_alpha   90.00
_cell.angle_beta   90.00
_cell.angle_gamma   90.00
#
_symmetry.space_group_name_H-M   'P 1'
#
loop_
_entity.id
_entity.type
_entity.pdbx_description
1 polymer ?
#
loop_
_entity_poly.entity_id
_entity_poly.type
_entity_poly.pdbx_seq_one_letter_code
_entity_poly.pdbx_strand_id
1 'polypeptide(L)'
;MVPSWPASSSRLAEQVVRDELGEAAAGPVAPVTAEGGAPPLRVERSRPGWHLTGIASCTPWSPVPRSLLVLGVDEGDNAVVALVATETSGVEVRHRAGTAEVRFADVEVAERRVAHSADAGAALRERLTVFGLLAALDRLDDGATTESERSDIELCRAAVGVAARSTRSGRPLARQHDVSAAAVVVLLTCARLGLAFDDVGRLAWHRERLAPLL
;
A
#
# COMPACT_ATOMS: atom_id res chain seq x y z
N MET A 1 12.59 2.93 19.91
CA MET A 1 11.20 3.22 19.52
C MET A 1 10.75 2.04 18.65
N VAL A 2 9.83 1.20 19.13
CA VAL A 2 9.37 0.05 18.31
C VAL A 2 8.52 0.62 17.19
N PRO A 3 8.76 0.29 15.91
CA PRO A 3 7.90 0.75 14.82
C PRO A 3 6.49 0.21 15.07
N SER A 4 5.53 1.10 15.34
CA SER A 4 4.14 0.71 15.40
C SER A 4 3.68 0.37 13.98
N TRP A 5 3.16 -0.84 13.79
CA TRP A 5 2.57 -1.23 12.51
C TRP A 5 1.39 -0.31 12.19
N PRO A 6 1.16 0.04 10.90
CA PRO A 6 -0.07 0.70 10.49
C PRO A 6 -1.29 -0.09 10.96
N ALA A 7 -2.37 0.59 11.37
CA ALA A 7 -3.56 -0.07 11.95
C ALA A 7 -4.25 -1.10 11.02
N SER A 8 -4.02 -1.03 9.72
CA SER A 8 -4.44 -2.05 8.74
C SER A 8 -3.56 -3.30 8.80
N SER A 9 -2.25 -3.13 8.97
CA SER A 9 -1.28 -4.23 9.08
C SER A 9 -1.44 -4.97 10.42
N SER A 10 -1.77 -4.27 11.51
CA SER A 10 -2.07 -4.90 12.80
C SER A 10 -3.32 -5.80 12.73
N ARG A 11 -4.36 -5.39 11.98
CA ARG A 11 -5.57 -6.21 11.78
C ARG A 11 -5.29 -7.46 10.93
N LEU A 12 -4.47 -7.34 9.89
CA LEU A 12 -4.02 -8.50 9.11
C LEU A 12 -3.19 -9.46 9.96
N ALA A 13 -2.27 -8.94 10.79
CA ALA A 13 -1.53 -9.72 11.78
C ALA A 13 -2.43 -10.50 12.73
N GLU A 14 -3.42 -9.82 13.33
CA GLU A 14 -4.39 -10.44 14.23
C GLU A 14 -5.20 -11.54 13.52
N GLN A 15 -5.56 -11.34 12.25
CA GLN A 15 -6.26 -12.33 11.45
C GLN A 15 -5.41 -13.59 11.22
N VAL A 16 -4.18 -13.45 10.69
CA VAL A 16 -3.30 -14.63 10.44
C VAL A 16 -3.01 -15.39 11.73
N VAL A 17 -2.72 -14.66 12.81
CA VAL A 17 -2.42 -15.27 14.11
C VAL A 17 -3.65 -16.04 14.63
N ARG A 18 -4.86 -15.47 14.51
CA ARG A 18 -6.09 -16.13 14.95
C ARG A 18 -6.43 -17.37 14.11
N ASP A 19 -6.31 -17.25 12.80
CA ASP A 19 -6.74 -18.29 11.86
C ASP A 19 -5.79 -19.51 11.87
N GLU A 20 -4.48 -19.30 12.09
CA GLU A 20 -3.48 -20.39 12.03
C GLU A 20 -2.92 -20.86 13.38
N LEU A 21 -2.82 -20.00 14.41
CA LEU A 21 -2.16 -20.40 15.66
C LEU A 21 -3.13 -20.97 16.71
N GLY A 22 -4.43 -20.68 16.63
CA GLY A 22 -5.38 -20.99 17.71
C GLY A 22 -4.85 -20.56 19.09
N GLU A 23 -5.39 -21.10 20.18
CA GLU A 23 -4.81 -20.91 21.52
C GLU A 23 -3.51 -21.74 21.74
N ALA A 24 -3.18 -22.67 20.83
CA ALA A 24 -2.24 -23.77 21.09
C ALA A 24 -0.83 -23.61 20.53
N ALA A 25 -0.53 -22.57 19.74
CA ALA A 25 0.81 -22.32 19.21
C ALA A 25 1.45 -21.02 19.74
N ALA A 26 1.25 -20.72 21.03
CA ALA A 26 1.81 -19.58 21.76
C ALA A 26 3.33 -19.70 22.03
N GLY A 27 4.12 -20.06 21.03
CA GLY A 27 5.56 -19.78 21.04
C GLY A 27 5.81 -18.27 20.86
N PRO A 28 6.98 -17.74 21.24
CA PRO A 28 7.33 -16.36 20.94
C PRO A 28 7.28 -16.14 19.41
N VAL A 29 6.54 -15.10 19.00
CA VAL A 29 6.43 -14.64 17.61
C VAL A 29 7.22 -13.34 17.48
N ALA A 30 8.12 -13.26 16.50
CA ALA A 30 8.85 -12.02 16.22
C ALA A 30 8.20 -11.27 15.04
N PRO A 31 7.86 -9.98 15.19
CA PRO A 31 7.44 -9.16 14.07
C PRO A 31 8.64 -8.84 13.17
N VAL A 32 8.52 -9.06 11.87
CA VAL A 32 9.57 -8.83 10.88
C VAL A 32 9.08 -7.83 9.84
N THR A 33 9.80 -6.71 9.71
CA THR A 33 9.49 -5.64 8.74
C THR A 33 10.78 -5.12 8.13
N ALA A 34 10.72 -4.59 6.90
CA ALA A 34 11.84 -3.84 6.35
C ALA A 34 12.14 -2.59 7.21
N GLU A 35 13.42 -2.25 7.36
CA GLU A 35 13.85 -1.03 8.04
C GLU A 35 13.56 0.21 7.18
N GLY A 36 13.38 1.37 7.80
CA GLY A 36 13.16 2.63 7.08
C GLY A 36 14.29 2.91 6.08
N GLY A 37 13.95 2.97 4.79
CA GLY A 37 14.90 3.18 3.69
C GLY A 37 15.38 1.90 2.99
N ALA A 38 15.09 0.72 3.52
CA ALA A 38 15.31 -0.55 2.83
C ALA A 38 14.13 -0.86 1.88
N PRO A 39 14.36 -1.62 0.78
CA PRO A 39 13.27 -2.14 -0.04
C PRO A 39 12.30 -2.98 0.82
N PRO A 40 10.99 -2.93 0.55
CA PRO A 40 10.03 -3.76 1.27
C PRO A 40 10.29 -5.24 0.97
N LEU A 41 9.95 -6.11 1.93
CA LEU A 41 9.91 -7.55 1.69
C LEU A 41 8.85 -7.86 0.63
N ARG A 42 9.19 -8.67 -0.37
CA ARG A 42 8.31 -9.01 -1.49
C ARG A 42 7.64 -10.34 -1.24
N VAL A 43 6.33 -10.39 -1.49
CA VAL A 43 5.50 -11.59 -1.33
C VAL A 43 4.76 -11.86 -2.64
N GLU A 44 5.27 -12.80 -3.42
CA GLU A 44 4.76 -13.13 -4.75
C GLU A 44 3.80 -14.32 -4.67
N ARG A 45 2.71 -14.28 -5.44
CA ARG A 45 1.73 -15.37 -5.43
C ARG A 45 2.13 -16.42 -6.45
N SER A 46 2.45 -17.64 -6.01
CA SER A 46 2.82 -18.76 -6.88
C SER A 46 2.02 -19.99 -6.47
N ARG A 47 1.09 -20.45 -7.32
CA ARG A 47 0.20 -21.55 -6.95
C ARG A 47 1.02 -22.83 -6.64
N PRO A 48 0.78 -23.50 -5.50
CA PRO A 48 -0.37 -23.40 -4.60
C PRO A 48 -0.22 -22.45 -3.37
N GLY A 49 0.82 -21.62 -3.29
CA GLY A 49 1.08 -20.73 -2.16
C GLY A 49 1.66 -19.36 -2.54
N TRP A 50 2.57 -18.87 -1.72
CA TRP A 50 3.24 -17.58 -1.85
C TRP A 50 4.74 -17.74 -1.62
N HIS A 51 5.54 -16.86 -2.22
CA HIS A 51 6.99 -16.84 -2.10
C HIS A 51 7.43 -15.51 -1.50
N LEU A 52 8.18 -15.59 -0.41
CA LEU A 52 8.69 -14.44 0.32
C LEU A 52 10.17 -14.25 0.01
N THR A 53 10.54 -13.04 -0.41
CA THR A 53 11.92 -12.64 -0.68
C THR A 53 12.25 -11.29 -0.03
N GLY A 54 13.49 -11.15 0.44
CA GLY A 54 14.00 -9.87 0.93
C GLY A 54 14.80 -9.99 2.22
N ILE A 55 15.16 -8.84 2.78
CA ILE A 55 15.98 -8.72 3.98
C ILE A 55 15.32 -7.74 4.94
N ALA A 56 15.11 -8.16 6.18
CA ALA A 56 14.70 -7.32 7.28
C ALA A 56 15.88 -7.10 8.23
N SER A 57 16.42 -5.89 8.22
CA SER A 57 17.45 -5.45 9.14
C SER A 57 16.84 -5.03 10.48
N CYS A 58 17.61 -5.18 11.56
CA CYS A 58 17.26 -4.64 12.88
C CYS A 58 15.95 -5.17 13.48
N THR A 59 15.59 -6.42 13.18
CA THR A 59 14.40 -7.08 13.74
C THR A 59 14.56 -7.24 15.25
N PRO A 60 13.64 -6.72 16.10
CA PRO A 60 13.67 -6.98 17.54
C PRO A 60 13.62 -8.49 17.80
N TRP A 61 14.59 -9.01 18.55
CA TRP A 61 14.78 -10.46 18.70
C TRP A 61 14.84 -10.86 20.17
N SER A 62 13.89 -11.67 20.64
CA SER A 62 13.79 -12.09 22.04
C SER A 62 12.94 -13.36 22.19
N PRO A 63 13.35 -14.28 23.09
CA PRO A 63 14.17 -15.47 22.77
C PRO A 63 13.70 -16.22 21.51
N VAL A 64 14.62 -16.91 20.83
CA VAL A 64 14.47 -17.59 19.51
C VAL A 64 13.00 -17.85 19.15
N PRO A 65 12.39 -16.96 18.35
CA PRO A 65 10.99 -17.10 18.00
C PRO A 65 10.80 -18.39 17.20
N ARG A 66 9.70 -19.10 17.44
CA ARG A 66 9.33 -20.26 16.60
C ARG A 66 8.69 -19.82 15.29
N SER A 67 8.08 -18.65 15.30
CA SER A 67 7.40 -18.08 14.15
C SER A 67 7.74 -16.60 13.96
N LEU A 68 7.75 -16.20 12.70
CA LEU A 68 8.00 -14.85 12.23
C LEU A 68 6.71 -14.32 11.62
N LEU A 69 6.27 -13.15 12.07
CA LEU A 69 5.14 -12.44 11.49
C LEU A 69 5.68 -11.37 10.54
N VAL A 70 5.68 -11.68 9.26
CA VAL A 70 6.36 -10.91 8.23
C VAL A 70 5.40 -9.97 7.55
N LEU A 71 5.67 -8.66 7.61
CA LEU A 71 4.97 -7.67 6.81
C LEU A 71 5.76 -7.41 5.52
N GLY A 72 5.15 -7.73 4.39
CA GLY A 72 5.67 -7.47 3.06
C GLY A 72 4.63 -6.83 2.15
N VAL A 73 4.97 -6.76 0.87
CA VAL A 73 4.09 -6.28 -0.19
C VAL A 73 4.07 -7.24 -1.38
N ASP A 74 2.91 -7.36 -2.04
CA ASP A 74 2.78 -8.13 -3.27
C ASP A 74 3.20 -7.33 -4.53
N GLU A 75 3.03 -7.94 -5.71
CA GLU A 75 3.28 -7.33 -7.03
C GLU A 75 2.47 -6.04 -7.26
N GLY A 76 1.32 -5.89 -6.59
CA GLY A 76 0.48 -4.69 -6.62
C GLY A 76 0.81 -3.67 -5.53
N ASP A 77 1.91 -3.85 -4.79
CA ASP A 77 2.26 -3.16 -3.55
C ASP A 77 1.17 -3.21 -2.47
N ASN A 78 0.34 -4.26 -2.44
CA ASN A 78 -0.64 -4.45 -1.38
C ASN A 78 0.04 -4.99 -0.13
N ALA A 79 -0.46 -4.60 1.04
CA ALA A 79 0.05 -5.12 2.31
C ALA A 79 -0.28 -6.61 2.45
N VAL A 80 0.75 -7.41 2.68
CA VAL A 80 0.67 -8.84 2.94
C VAL A 80 1.33 -9.15 4.28
N VAL A 81 0.64 -9.91 5.12
CA VAL A 81 1.19 -10.46 6.35
C VAL A 81 1.30 -11.97 6.21
N ALA A 82 2.51 -12.50 6.36
CA ALA A 82 2.79 -13.93 6.30
C ALA A 82 3.27 -14.44 7.66
N LEU A 83 2.80 -15.62 8.07
CA LEU A 83 3.31 -16.34 9.23
C LEU A 83 4.27 -17.44 8.76
N VAL A 84 5.55 -17.26 9.08
CA VAL A 84 6.64 -18.11 8.61
C VAL A 84 7.28 -18.79 9.81
N ALA A 85 7.52 -20.10 9.76
CA ALA A 85 8.27 -20.77 10.82
C ALA A 85 9.76 -20.43 10.69
N THR A 86 10.46 -20.19 11.79
CA THR A 86 11.88 -19.76 11.75
C THR A 86 12.78 -20.81 11.07
N GLU A 87 12.40 -22.08 11.13
CA GLU A 87 13.08 -23.23 10.52
C GLU A 87 12.68 -23.49 9.05
N THR A 88 11.83 -22.65 8.45
CA THR A 88 11.43 -22.82 7.05
C THR A 88 12.65 -22.69 6.13
N SER A 89 12.76 -23.57 5.13
CA SER A 89 13.83 -23.50 4.12
C SER A 89 13.90 -22.10 3.48
N GLY A 90 15.10 -21.54 3.36
CA GLY A 90 15.33 -20.19 2.84
C GLY A 90 15.25 -19.07 3.88
N VAL A 91 14.89 -19.35 5.14
CA VAL A 91 15.00 -18.38 6.25
C VAL A 91 16.41 -18.43 6.84
N GLU A 92 17.11 -17.30 6.83
CA GLU A 92 18.41 -17.14 7.49
C GLU A 92 18.32 -16.04 8.55
N VAL A 93 18.78 -16.33 9.77
CA VAL A 93 18.79 -15.38 10.89
C VAL A 93 20.23 -15.11 11.30
N ARG A 94 20.63 -13.84 11.26
CA ARG A 94 21.93 -13.37 11.74
C ARG A 94 21.73 -12.49 12.97
N HIS A 95 22.13 -13.00 14.13
CA HIS A 95 21.97 -12.29 15.40
C HIS A 95 22.93 -11.11 15.53
N ARG A 96 22.41 -10.00 16.08
CA ARG A 96 23.15 -8.82 16.51
C ARG A 96 22.75 -8.47 17.95
N ALA A 97 23.50 -7.61 18.62
CA ALA A 97 23.17 -7.24 20.01
C ALA A 97 21.75 -6.62 20.08
N GLY A 98 20.81 -7.36 20.67
CA GLY A 98 19.41 -6.95 20.85
C GLY A 98 18.50 -7.02 19.61
N THR A 99 19.01 -7.47 18.45
CA THR A 99 18.26 -7.55 17.19
C THR A 99 18.74 -8.72 16.32
N ALA A 100 18.06 -8.97 15.20
CA ALA A 100 18.56 -9.85 14.16
C ALA A 100 18.31 -9.27 12.77
N GLU A 101 19.17 -9.65 11.84
CA GLU A 101 18.89 -9.56 10.41
C GLU A 101 18.24 -10.87 9.98
N VAL A 102 17.08 -10.77 9.34
CA VAL A 102 16.35 -11.93 8.80
C VAL A 102 16.35 -11.82 7.29
N ARG A 103 16.87 -12.84 6.62
CA ARG A 103 16.87 -12.95 5.17
C ARG A 103 15.92 -14.06 4.74
N PHE A 104 15.13 -13.76 3.71
CA PHE A 104 14.22 -14.69 3.05
C PHE A 104 14.72 -14.91 1.62
N ALA A 105 15.22 -16.12 1.36
CA ALA A 105 15.69 -16.55 0.05
C ALA A 105 14.67 -17.52 -0.56
N ASP A 106 13.63 -16.95 -1.18
CA ASP A 106 12.55 -17.67 -1.86
C ASP A 106 11.80 -18.65 -0.93
N VAL A 107 11.24 -18.10 0.14
CA VAL A 107 10.57 -18.88 1.19
C VAL A 107 9.13 -19.17 0.79
N GLU A 108 8.80 -20.43 0.58
CA GLU A 108 7.43 -20.88 0.30
C GLU A 108 6.55 -20.78 1.56
N VAL A 109 5.39 -20.14 1.41
CA VAL A 109 4.37 -19.96 2.45
C VAL A 109 3.03 -20.45 1.90
N ALA A 110 2.39 -21.37 2.62
CA ALA A 110 1.07 -21.86 2.24
C ALA A 110 0.03 -20.72 2.27
N GLU A 111 -0.93 -20.70 1.34
CA GLU A 111 -1.99 -19.67 1.24
C GLU A 111 -2.69 -19.42 2.60
N ARG A 112 -2.97 -20.48 3.37
CA ARG A 112 -3.62 -20.38 4.69
C ARG A 112 -2.81 -19.60 5.75
N ARG A 113 -1.49 -19.46 5.55
CA ARG A 113 -0.56 -18.72 6.43
C ARG A 113 -0.32 -17.27 5.99
N VAL A 114 -1.15 -16.78 5.08
CA VAL A 114 -1.04 -15.43 4.53
C VAL A 114 -2.38 -14.72 4.70
N ALA A 115 -2.37 -13.54 5.34
CA ALA A 115 -3.45 -12.58 5.19
C ALA A 115 -2.98 -11.47 4.28
N HIS A 116 -3.85 -11.14 3.33
CA HIS A 116 -3.60 -10.11 2.35
C HIS A 116 -4.75 -9.12 2.43
N SER A 117 -4.44 -7.84 2.54
CA SER A 117 -5.45 -6.82 2.25
C SER A 117 -5.33 -6.49 0.78
N ALA A 118 -6.10 -7.21 -0.04
CA ALA A 118 -6.36 -6.74 -1.39
C ALA A 118 -6.74 -5.25 -1.32
N ASP A 119 -6.19 -4.46 -2.23
CA ASP A 119 -6.46 -3.02 -2.39
C ASP A 119 -5.86 -2.06 -1.35
N ALA A 120 -5.03 -2.49 -0.39
CA ALA A 120 -4.39 -1.56 0.56
C ALA A 120 -3.39 -0.61 -0.13
N GLY A 121 -2.55 -1.16 -1.02
CA GLY A 121 -1.61 -0.38 -1.83
C GLY A 121 -2.33 0.51 -2.83
N ALA A 122 -3.36 -0.03 -3.48
CA ALA A 122 -4.24 0.74 -4.36
C ALA A 122 -4.92 1.91 -3.60
N ALA A 123 -5.47 1.67 -2.41
CA ALA A 123 -6.09 2.70 -1.58
C ALA A 123 -5.10 3.79 -1.16
N LEU A 124 -3.85 3.43 -0.84
CA LEU A 124 -2.81 4.40 -0.51
C LEU A 124 -2.43 5.23 -1.73
N ARG A 125 -2.19 4.61 -2.88
CA ARG A 125 -1.91 5.32 -4.15
C ARG A 125 -3.03 6.29 -4.49
N GLU A 126 -4.28 5.87 -4.37
CA GLU A 126 -5.46 6.70 -4.62
C GLU A 126 -5.54 7.89 -3.66
N ARG A 127 -5.20 7.72 -2.38
CA ARG A 127 -5.09 8.84 -1.42
C ARG A 127 -3.96 9.81 -1.79
N LEU A 128 -2.79 9.29 -2.15
CA LEU A 128 -1.66 10.10 -2.59
C LEU A 128 -1.99 10.87 -3.88
N THR A 129 -2.73 10.26 -4.80
CA THR A 129 -3.29 10.95 -5.96
C THR A 129 -4.18 12.10 -5.53
N VAL A 130 -5.15 11.89 -4.63
CA VAL A 130 -6.01 12.97 -4.12
C VAL A 130 -5.21 14.11 -3.48
N PHE A 131 -4.18 13.81 -2.68
CA PHE A 131 -3.29 14.84 -2.13
C PHE A 131 -2.56 15.63 -3.23
N GLY A 132 -2.07 14.94 -4.26
CA GLY A 132 -1.46 15.59 -5.44
C GLY A 132 -2.45 16.49 -6.19
N LEU A 133 -3.72 16.09 -6.30
CA LEU A 133 -4.76 16.89 -6.93
C LEU A 133 -5.12 18.13 -6.10
N LEU A 134 -5.15 18.03 -4.77
CA LEU A 134 -5.34 19.19 -3.89
C LEU A 134 -4.22 20.22 -4.06
N ALA A 135 -2.96 19.78 -4.09
CA ALA A 135 -1.82 20.65 -4.35
C ALA A 135 -1.84 21.25 -5.78
N ALA A 136 -2.49 20.57 -6.74
CA ALA A 136 -2.73 21.13 -8.08
C ALA A 136 -3.80 22.23 -8.06
N LEU A 137 -4.88 22.03 -7.30
CA LEU A 137 -5.96 22.99 -7.11
C LEU A 137 -5.48 24.30 -6.48
N ASP A 138 -4.59 24.23 -5.49
CA ASP A 138 -4.05 25.43 -4.85
C ASP A 138 -3.27 26.28 -5.87
N ARG A 139 -2.46 25.64 -6.73
CA ARG A 139 -1.73 26.33 -7.81
C ARG A 139 -2.65 26.90 -8.90
N LEU A 140 -3.79 26.25 -9.15
CA LEU A 140 -4.80 26.73 -10.10
C LEU A 140 -5.50 27.99 -9.58
N ASP A 141 -5.82 28.03 -8.29
CA ASP A 141 -6.53 29.16 -7.66
C ASP A 141 -5.71 30.46 -7.70
N ASP A 142 -4.39 30.35 -7.49
CA ASP A 142 -3.46 31.49 -7.57
C ASP A 142 -3.35 32.09 -8.98
N GLY A 143 -3.70 31.33 -10.03
CA GLY A 143 -3.58 31.71 -11.43
C GLY A 143 -4.87 32.16 -12.12
N ALA A 144 -6.02 32.14 -11.43
CA ALA A 144 -7.33 32.36 -12.05
C ALA A 144 -7.60 33.85 -12.34
N THR A 145 -7.65 34.23 -13.61
CA THR A 145 -7.83 35.63 -14.06
C THR A 145 -9.22 35.91 -14.62
N THR A 146 -9.94 34.90 -15.10
CA THR A 146 -11.27 35.04 -15.73
C THR A 146 -12.38 34.31 -14.96
N GLU A 147 -13.63 34.68 -15.20
CA GLU A 147 -14.80 34.00 -14.61
C GLU A 147 -14.92 32.55 -15.08
N SER A 148 -14.63 32.28 -16.36
CA SER A 148 -14.58 30.91 -16.89
C SER A 148 -13.55 30.05 -16.16
N GLU A 149 -12.35 30.57 -15.94
CA GLU A 149 -11.29 29.88 -15.19
C GLU A 149 -11.72 29.52 -13.77
N ARG A 150 -12.40 30.46 -13.09
CA ARG A 150 -12.94 30.22 -11.74
C ARG A 150 -14.00 29.12 -11.74
N SER A 151 -14.93 29.11 -12.69
CA SER A 151 -15.94 28.03 -12.82
C SER A 151 -15.30 26.67 -13.06
N ASP A 152 -14.25 26.61 -13.89
CA ASP A 152 -13.53 25.35 -14.14
C ASP A 152 -12.77 24.86 -12.88
N ILE A 153 -12.21 25.77 -12.10
CA ILE A 153 -11.56 25.45 -10.81
C ILE A 153 -12.59 24.98 -9.78
N GLU A 154 -13.78 25.57 -9.72
CA GLU A 154 -14.88 25.11 -8.87
C GLU A 154 -15.32 23.68 -9.23
N LEU A 155 -15.39 23.35 -10.52
CA LEU A 155 -15.68 22.00 -10.98
C LEU A 155 -14.58 21.02 -10.55
N CYS A 156 -13.31 21.40 -10.68
CA CYS A 156 -12.18 20.61 -10.20
C CYS A 156 -12.27 20.39 -8.68
N ARG A 157 -12.59 21.42 -7.89
CA ARG A 157 -12.77 21.32 -6.43
C ARG A 157 -13.89 20.36 -6.06
N ALA A 158 -15.03 20.42 -6.75
CA ALA A 158 -16.14 19.50 -6.52
C ALA A 158 -15.72 18.05 -6.79
N ALA A 159 -15.03 17.79 -7.91
CA ALA A 159 -14.57 16.46 -8.29
C ALA A 159 -13.55 15.89 -7.28
N VAL A 160 -12.55 16.68 -6.88
CA VAL A 160 -11.57 16.27 -5.86
C VAL A 160 -12.23 16.04 -4.50
N GLY A 161 -13.24 16.85 -4.15
CA GLY A 161 -14.03 16.65 -2.93
C GLY A 161 -14.80 15.32 -2.91
N VAL A 162 -15.35 14.88 -4.04
CA VAL A 162 -15.98 13.56 -4.19
C VAL A 162 -14.94 12.45 -4.04
N ALA A 163 -13.82 12.54 -4.76
CA ALA A 163 -12.71 11.59 -4.67
C ALA A 163 -12.19 11.44 -3.23
N ALA A 164 -11.95 12.56 -2.53
CA ALA A 164 -11.49 12.57 -1.15
C ALA A 164 -12.45 11.84 -0.20
N ARG A 165 -13.77 12.04 -0.34
CA ARG A 165 -14.77 11.29 0.43
C ARG A 165 -14.74 9.80 0.08
N SER A 166 -14.59 9.46 -1.20
CA SER A 166 -14.59 8.08 -1.67
C SER A 166 -13.39 7.27 -1.17
N THR A 167 -12.22 7.91 -0.95
CA THR A 167 -11.03 7.25 -0.35
C THR A 167 -11.20 6.79 1.10
N ARG A 168 -12.27 7.24 1.76
CA ARG A 168 -12.67 6.78 3.10
C ARG A 168 -13.63 5.58 3.04
N SER A 169 -14.15 5.26 1.85
CA SER A 169 -15.06 4.12 1.65
C SER A 169 -14.29 2.80 1.50
N GLY A 170 -14.93 1.70 1.92
CA GLY A 170 -14.44 0.34 1.68
C GLY A 170 -14.83 -0.24 0.32
N ARG A 171 -15.26 0.58 -0.66
CA ARG A 171 -15.71 0.13 -1.99
C ARG A 171 -14.64 0.43 -3.05
N PRO A 172 -13.80 -0.56 -3.44
CA PRO A 172 -12.63 -0.31 -4.28
C PRO A 172 -12.96 0.29 -5.64
N LEU A 173 -13.94 -0.26 -6.37
CA LEU A 173 -14.29 0.21 -7.71
C LEU A 173 -14.83 1.65 -7.73
N ALA A 174 -15.76 1.97 -6.83
CA ALA A 174 -16.31 3.34 -6.73
C ALA A 174 -15.21 4.36 -6.42
N ARG A 175 -14.34 4.02 -5.45
CA ARG A 175 -13.19 4.83 -5.06
C ARG A 175 -12.23 5.09 -6.22
N GLN A 176 -11.92 4.05 -6.99
CA GLN A 176 -11.05 4.12 -8.15
C GLN A 176 -11.60 5.01 -9.27
N HIS A 177 -12.89 4.89 -9.55
CA HIS A 177 -13.57 5.71 -10.54
C HIS A 177 -13.63 7.18 -10.12
N ASP A 178 -13.99 7.46 -8.86
CA ASP A 178 -14.06 8.83 -8.34
C ASP A 178 -12.69 9.53 -8.37
N VAL A 179 -11.62 8.82 -7.97
CA VAL A 179 -10.24 9.36 -8.05
C VAL A 179 -9.82 9.58 -9.50
N SER A 180 -10.15 8.66 -10.41
CA SER A 180 -9.78 8.80 -11.82
C SER A 180 -10.55 9.92 -12.52
N ALA A 181 -11.84 10.08 -12.22
CA ALA A 181 -12.65 11.18 -12.72
C ALA A 181 -12.10 12.54 -12.25
N ALA A 182 -11.79 12.66 -10.95
CA ALA A 182 -11.17 13.87 -10.41
C ALA A 182 -9.82 14.17 -11.06
N ALA A 183 -8.98 13.15 -11.24
CA ALA A 183 -7.69 13.31 -11.90
C ALA A 183 -7.84 13.77 -13.35
N VAL A 184 -8.73 13.17 -14.14
CA VAL A 184 -8.97 13.58 -15.53
C VAL A 184 -9.44 15.03 -15.61
N VAL A 185 -10.41 15.43 -14.78
CA VAL A 185 -10.94 16.81 -14.77
C VAL A 185 -9.85 17.81 -14.40
N VAL A 186 -9.08 17.56 -13.34
CA VAL A 186 -8.00 18.46 -12.90
C VAL A 186 -6.89 18.55 -13.93
N LEU A 187 -6.40 17.41 -14.45
CA LEU A 187 -5.30 17.38 -15.41
C LEU A 187 -5.67 18.06 -16.73
N LEU A 188 -6.91 17.89 -17.20
CA LEU A 188 -7.43 18.59 -18.38
C LEU A 188 -7.52 20.10 -18.15
N THR A 189 -8.02 20.53 -16.98
CA THR A 189 -8.08 21.95 -16.62
C THR A 189 -6.68 22.55 -16.55
N CYS A 190 -5.73 21.90 -15.88
CA CYS A 190 -4.33 22.34 -15.84
C CYS A 190 -3.73 22.48 -17.25
N ALA A 191 -3.94 21.49 -18.12
CA ALA A 191 -3.41 21.51 -19.48
C ALA A 191 -3.99 22.67 -20.31
N ARG A 192 -5.30 22.92 -20.21
CA ARG A 192 -5.96 24.04 -20.89
C ARG A 192 -5.46 25.40 -20.38
N LEU A 193 -5.14 25.52 -19.10
CA LEU A 193 -4.63 26.74 -18.48
C LEU A 193 -3.11 26.90 -18.60
N GLY A 194 -2.42 26.00 -19.33
CA GLY A 194 -0.99 26.10 -19.56
C GLY A 194 -0.14 25.86 -18.31
N LEU A 195 -0.70 25.28 -17.25
CA LEU A 195 0.05 24.95 -16.04
C LEU A 195 0.87 23.68 -16.28
N ALA A 196 2.17 23.77 -16.03
CA ALA A 196 3.05 22.62 -16.08
C ALA A 196 2.61 21.58 -15.04
N PHE A 197 2.14 20.46 -15.55
CA PHE A 197 1.89 19.27 -14.76
C PHE A 197 2.69 18.14 -15.41
N ASP A 198 3.77 17.75 -14.75
CA ASP A 198 4.53 16.59 -15.18
C ASP A 198 3.61 15.37 -15.17
N ASP A 199 3.72 14.56 -16.23
CA ASP A 199 3.22 13.20 -16.39
C ASP A 199 1.96 13.03 -17.28
N VAL A 200 2.16 13.13 -18.60
CA VAL A 200 1.20 12.70 -19.66
C VAL A 200 0.77 11.23 -19.46
N GLY A 201 1.64 10.39 -18.88
CA GLY A 201 1.36 9.00 -18.55
C GLY A 201 0.23 8.85 -17.53
N ARG A 202 0.06 9.80 -16.60
CA ARG A 202 -1.03 9.77 -15.62
C ARG A 202 -2.40 9.98 -16.26
N LEU A 203 -2.51 10.88 -17.23
CA LEU A 203 -3.79 11.18 -17.86
C LEU A 203 -4.31 9.99 -18.70
N ALA A 204 -3.44 9.37 -19.49
CA ALA A 204 -3.80 8.19 -20.29
C ALA A 204 -4.28 7.04 -19.39
N TRP A 205 -3.52 6.76 -18.32
CA TRP A 205 -3.88 5.74 -17.34
C TRP A 205 -5.24 5.98 -16.68
N HIS A 206 -5.51 7.21 -16.24
CA HIS A 206 -6.80 7.54 -15.61
C HIS A 206 -7.97 7.45 -16.61
N ARG A 207 -7.76 7.77 -17.89
CA ARG A 207 -8.77 7.61 -18.94
C ARG A 207 -9.08 6.15 -19.23
N GLU A 208 -8.07 5.31 -19.34
CA GLU A 208 -8.25 3.86 -19.53
C GLU A 208 -9.09 3.25 -18.41
N ARG A 209 -8.88 3.68 -17.16
CA ARG A 209 -9.66 3.22 -16.01
C ARG A 209 -11.13 3.64 -16.04
N LEU A 210 -11.47 4.72 -16.75
CA LEU A 210 -12.84 5.21 -16.89
C LEU A 210 -13.54 4.68 -18.15
N ALA A 211 -12.79 4.15 -19.12
CA ALA A 211 -13.33 3.64 -20.38
C ALA A 211 -14.50 2.66 -20.23
N PRO A 212 -14.55 1.75 -19.22
CA PRO A 212 -15.70 0.85 -19.04
C PRO A 212 -17.01 1.54 -18.62
N LEU A 213 -16.98 2.83 -18.26
CA LEU A 213 -18.14 3.60 -17.80
C LEU A 213 -18.71 4.55 -18.86
N LEU A 214 -18.05 4.64 -20.02
CA LEU A 214 -18.38 5.52 -21.15
C LEU A 214 -18.96 4.69 -22.31
#